data_AF-A0AAU5RS39-F1
#
_entry.id   AF-A0AAU5RS39-F1
#
_cell.length_a   1.000
_cell.length_b   1.000
_cell.length_c   1.000
_cell.angle_alpha   90.00
_cell.angle_beta   90.00
_cell.angle_gamma   90.00
#
_symmetry.space_group_name_H-M   'P 1'
#
loop_
_entity.id
_entity.type
_entity.pdbx_description
1 polymer ?
#
loop_
_entity_poly.entity_id
_entity_poly.type
_entity_poly.pdbx_seq_one_letter_code
_entity_poly.pdbx_strand_id
1 'polypeptide(L)'
;MDLAWVRQHVRQAAAELGFGLVEQTKLVTAASELARNTLVHGGGGHVDCVPLDDGRTRGLKLTFSDEGPGIPDVELALSDGYTSGGGLGLGLGGARRLVHEFSLDSRPGEGTSVTVICWAAAPPHPRGGVR
;
A
#
# COMPACT_ATOMS: atom_id res chain seq x y z
N MET A 1 4.47 7.74 12.44
CA MET A 1 5.21 7.32 11.23
C MET A 1 5.74 8.55 10.49
N ASP A 2 6.96 8.51 9.94
CA ASP A 2 7.56 9.60 9.14
C ASP A 2 7.61 9.20 7.65
N LEU A 3 7.04 10.02 6.76
CA LEU A 3 6.98 9.77 5.32
C LEU A 3 8.36 9.62 4.66
N ALA A 4 9.36 10.39 5.10
CA ALA A 4 10.71 10.28 4.55
C ALA A 4 11.36 8.95 4.92
N TRP A 5 11.18 8.53 6.17
CA TRP A 5 11.63 7.23 6.64
C TRP A 5 10.94 6.09 5.88
N VAL A 6 9.60 6.14 5.70
CA VAL A 6 8.86 5.10 4.95
C VAL A 6 9.40 4.95 3.55
N ARG A 7 9.60 6.06 2.81
CA ARG A 7 10.13 6.01 1.44
C ARG A 7 11.51 5.36 1.38
N GLN A 8 12.39 5.71 2.32
CA GLN A 8 13.75 5.17 2.34
C GLN A 8 13.73 3.69 2.71
N HIS A 9 12.98 3.32 3.75
CA HIS A 9 12.87 1.96 4.24
C HIS A 9 12.27 1.01 3.17
N VAL A 10 11.17 1.40 2.54
CA VAL A 10 10.54 0.61 1.47
C VAL A 10 11.46 0.46 0.26
N ARG A 11 12.18 1.53 -0.12
CA ARG A 11 13.15 1.47 -1.23
C ARG A 11 14.29 0.50 -0.94
N GLN A 12 14.84 0.55 0.27
CA GLN A 12 15.92 -0.35 0.70
C GLN A 12 15.45 -1.80 0.71
N ALA A 13 14.31 -2.09 1.36
CA ALA A 13 13.75 -3.44 1.41
C ALA A 13 13.47 -4.00 -0.01
N ALA A 14 12.88 -3.20 -0.90
CA ALA A 14 12.63 -3.61 -2.28
C ALA A 14 13.94 -3.90 -3.05
N ALA A 15 14.97 -3.07 -2.86
CA ALA A 15 16.28 -3.29 -3.49
C ALA A 15 16.94 -4.58 -2.99
N GLU A 16 16.90 -4.85 -1.68
CA GLU A 16 17.43 -6.08 -1.07
C GLU A 16 16.72 -7.35 -1.57
N LEU A 17 15.44 -7.23 -1.89
CA LEU A 17 14.63 -8.32 -2.45
C LEU A 17 14.82 -8.50 -3.97
N GLY A 18 15.56 -7.61 -4.62
CA GLY A 18 15.92 -7.70 -6.05
C GLY A 18 14.90 -7.09 -7.00
N PHE A 19 14.07 -6.15 -6.53
CA PHE A 19 13.11 -5.45 -7.39
C PHE A 19 13.83 -4.59 -8.42
N GLY A 20 13.31 -4.55 -9.65
CA GLY A 20 13.76 -3.61 -10.68
C GLY A 20 13.46 -2.15 -10.29
N LEU A 21 14.19 -1.19 -10.90
CA LEU A 21 14.04 0.23 -10.58
C LEU A 21 12.62 0.77 -10.83
N VAL A 22 11.94 0.24 -11.84
CA VAL A 22 10.56 0.60 -12.17
C VAL A 22 9.62 0.12 -11.07
N GLU A 23 9.75 -1.14 -10.64
CA GLU A 23 8.95 -1.74 -9.57
C GLU A 23 9.21 -1.04 -8.23
N GLN A 24 10.46 -0.72 -7.91
CA GLN A 24 10.81 0.07 -6.73
C GLN A 24 10.12 1.44 -6.75
N THR A 25 10.13 2.12 -7.90
CA THR A 25 9.48 3.43 -8.04
C THR A 25 7.96 3.33 -7.83
N LYS A 26 7.30 2.33 -8.44
CA LYS A 26 5.87 2.08 -8.25
C LYS A 26 5.53 1.82 -6.78
N LEU A 27 6.28 0.94 -6.12
CA LEU A 27 6.06 0.57 -4.73
C LEU A 27 6.29 1.74 -3.77
N VAL A 28 7.35 2.53 -3.95
CA VAL A 28 7.62 3.71 -3.12
C VAL A 28 6.54 4.78 -3.32
N THR A 29 6.05 4.96 -4.53
CA THR A 29 4.94 5.88 -4.82
C THR A 29 3.66 5.42 -4.11
N ALA A 30 3.27 4.14 -4.24
CA ALA A 30 2.13 3.59 -3.52
C ALA A 30 2.27 3.73 -2.00
N ALA A 31 3.42 3.34 -1.44
CA ALA A 31 3.70 3.46 -0.01
C ALA A 31 3.62 4.92 0.49
N SER A 32 4.05 5.88 -0.32
CA SER A 32 3.99 7.31 0.05
C SER A 32 2.55 7.82 0.14
N GLU A 33 1.69 7.40 -0.78
CA GLU A 33 0.27 7.76 -0.78
C GLU A 33 -0.47 7.09 0.38
N LEU A 34 -0.20 5.80 0.63
CA LEU A 34 -0.82 5.08 1.75
C LEU A 34 -0.38 5.63 3.10
N ALA A 35 0.91 5.84 3.31
CA ALA A 35 1.43 6.44 4.54
C ALA A 35 0.85 7.84 4.78
N ARG A 36 0.66 8.63 3.72
CA ARG A 36 0.01 9.93 3.82
C ARG A 36 -1.45 9.79 4.25
N ASN A 37 -2.19 8.87 3.65
CA ASN A 37 -3.60 8.67 4.01
C ASN A 37 -3.75 8.27 5.48
N THR A 38 -2.92 7.36 5.97
CA THR A 38 -2.84 6.96 7.38
C THR A 38 -2.54 8.16 8.30
N LEU A 39 -1.64 9.07 7.90
CA LEU A 39 -1.32 10.24 8.71
C LEU A 39 -2.40 11.33 8.66
N VAL A 40 -2.89 11.66 7.47
CA VAL A 40 -3.79 12.80 7.23
C VAL A 40 -5.23 12.47 7.60
N HIS A 41 -5.72 11.29 7.23
CA HIS A 41 -7.11 10.88 7.49
C HIS A 41 -7.23 10.02 8.73
N GLY A 42 -6.23 9.16 8.97
CA GLY A 42 -6.19 8.28 10.14
C GLY A 42 -5.77 8.97 11.45
N GLY A 43 -5.22 10.18 11.38
CA GLY A 43 -4.72 10.90 12.56
C GLY A 43 -3.39 10.35 13.11
N GLY A 44 -2.72 9.46 12.37
CA GLY A 44 -1.56 8.72 12.84
C GLY A 44 -1.70 7.23 12.55
N GLY A 45 -0.62 6.48 12.73
CA GLY A 45 -0.63 5.03 12.48
C GLY A 45 0.76 4.47 12.28
N HIS A 46 0.80 3.22 11.84
CA HIS A 46 2.03 2.45 11.63
C HIS A 46 2.02 1.75 10.26
N VAL A 47 3.21 1.33 9.86
CA VAL A 47 3.42 0.49 8.68
C VAL A 47 4.20 -0.75 9.09
N ASP A 48 3.69 -1.91 8.70
CA ASP A 48 4.41 -3.17 8.74
C ASP A 48 5.00 -3.49 7.38
N CYS A 49 6.25 -3.96 7.38
CA CYS A 49 7.01 -4.28 6.18
C CYS A 49 7.49 -5.74 6.28
N VAL A 50 6.89 -6.62 5.49
CA VAL A 50 7.12 -8.07 5.59
C VAL A 50 7.61 -8.63 4.25
N PRO A 51 8.88 -9.06 4.18
CA PRO A 51 9.38 -9.82 3.04
C PRO A 51 8.56 -11.08 2.81
N LEU A 52 8.28 -11.39 1.55
CA LEU A 52 7.63 -12.62 1.11
C LEU A 52 8.57 -13.41 0.22
N ASP A 53 8.44 -14.74 0.26
CA ASP A 53 9.09 -15.67 -0.64
C ASP A 53 8.11 -16.80 -0.93
N ASP A 54 7.75 -16.99 -2.20
CA ASP A 54 6.85 -18.06 -2.64
C ASP A 54 7.59 -19.29 -3.21
N GLY A 55 8.93 -19.29 -3.12
CA GLY A 55 9.83 -20.29 -3.69
C GLY A 55 10.20 -20.06 -5.16
N ARG A 56 9.60 -19.06 -5.83
CA ARG A 56 9.88 -18.69 -7.22
C ARG A 56 10.32 -17.23 -7.36
N THR A 57 9.74 -16.35 -6.57
CA THR A 57 9.98 -14.91 -6.57
C THR A 57 9.87 -14.36 -5.15
N ARG A 58 10.61 -13.27 -4.92
CA ARG A 58 10.56 -12.52 -3.66
C ARG A 58 9.55 -11.38 -3.80
N GLY A 59 8.86 -11.09 -2.71
CA GLY A 59 7.86 -10.04 -2.64
C GLY A 59 7.98 -9.21 -1.38
N LEU A 60 7.24 -8.11 -1.34
CA LEU A 60 7.14 -7.25 -0.18
C LEU A 60 5.67 -6.97 0.10
N LYS A 61 5.23 -7.34 1.30
CA LYS A 61 3.92 -6.95 1.84
C LYS A 61 4.09 -5.72 2.71
N LEU A 62 3.30 -4.69 2.44
CA LEU A 62 3.18 -3.52 3.28
C LEU A 62 1.77 -3.44 3.84
N THR A 63 1.62 -3.24 5.14
CA THR A 63 0.32 -3.02 5.78
C THR A 63 0.35 -1.69 6.51
N PHE A 64 -0.53 -0.77 6.12
CA PHE A 64 -0.69 0.55 6.73
C PHE A 64 -1.96 0.56 7.57
N SER A 65 -1.85 0.87 8.85
CA SER A 65 -2.98 0.80 9.79
C SER A 65 -3.08 2.07 10.64
N ASP A 66 -4.31 2.56 10.79
CA ASP A 66 -4.70 3.63 11.71
C ASP A 66 -5.94 3.26 12.53
N GLU A 67 -6.14 3.98 13.64
CA GLU A 67 -7.33 3.90 14.51
C GLU A 67 -8.22 5.13 14.31
N GLY A 68 -8.18 5.72 13.10
CA GLY A 68 -8.88 6.95 12.79
C GLY A 68 -10.40 6.76 12.60
N PRO A 69 -11.07 7.74 11.97
CA PRO A 69 -12.51 7.71 11.76
C PRO A 69 -12.98 6.62 10.77
N GLY A 70 -12.07 5.97 10.04
CA GLY A 70 -12.40 5.03 8.99
C GLY A 70 -12.98 5.69 7.73
N ILE A 71 -13.29 4.86 6.73
CA ILE A 71 -13.83 5.25 5.43
C ILE A 71 -15.29 4.80 5.35
N PRO A 72 -16.27 5.72 5.28
CA PRO A 72 -17.69 5.36 5.23
C PRO A 72 -18.12 4.65 3.94
N ASP A 73 -17.55 5.05 2.80
CA ASP A 73 -17.84 4.46 1.49
C ASP A 73 -16.51 4.09 0.82
N VAL A 74 -16.11 2.84 1.03
CA VAL A 74 -14.86 2.28 0.51
C VAL A 74 -14.85 2.22 -1.02
N GLU A 75 -15.98 1.88 -1.64
CA GLU A 75 -16.09 1.79 -3.10
C GLU A 75 -15.90 3.17 -3.73
N LEU A 76 -16.52 4.20 -3.16
CA LEU A 76 -16.31 5.58 -3.60
C LEU A 76 -14.85 6.01 -3.41
N ALA A 77 -14.22 5.67 -2.29
CA ALA A 77 -12.82 6.02 -2.03
C ALA A 77 -11.82 5.35 -3.01
N LEU A 78 -12.20 4.20 -3.60
CA LEU A 78 -11.43 3.49 -4.61
C LEU A 78 -11.75 3.91 -6.06
N SER A 79 -12.79 4.73 -6.25
CA SER A 79 -13.22 5.19 -7.56
C SER A 79 -12.20 6.15 -8.21
N ASP A 80 -12.13 6.13 -9.54
CA ASP A 80 -11.21 6.97 -10.29
C ASP A 80 -11.55 8.45 -10.15
N GLY A 81 -10.53 9.25 -9.84
CA GLY A 81 -10.67 10.69 -9.63
C GLY A 81 -10.98 11.08 -8.18
N TYR A 82 -11.26 10.12 -7.28
CA TYR A 82 -11.30 10.40 -5.85
C TYR A 82 -9.88 10.62 -5.33
N THR A 83 -9.50 11.90 -5.25
CA THR A 83 -8.24 12.33 -4.65
C THR A 83 -8.53 12.98 -3.32
N SER A 84 -7.76 12.65 -2.31
CA SER A 84 -7.97 13.21 -0.97
C SER A 84 -7.33 14.59 -0.76
N GLY A 85 -6.76 15.20 -1.82
CA GLY A 85 -5.96 16.42 -1.75
C GLY A 85 -4.64 16.23 -0.97
N GLY A 86 -3.61 17.03 -1.32
CA GLY A 86 -2.37 17.13 -0.52
C GLY A 86 -1.28 16.06 -0.74
N GLY A 87 -1.40 15.15 -1.71
CA GLY A 87 -0.40 14.13 -2.06
C GLY A 87 0.09 14.19 -3.52
N LEU A 88 0.60 13.08 -4.07
CA LEU A 88 0.98 12.96 -5.49
C LEU A 88 -0.24 13.00 -6.43
N GLY A 89 -1.45 13.12 -5.87
CA GLY A 89 -2.70 13.23 -6.62
C GLY A 89 -3.24 11.89 -7.10
N LEU A 90 -2.73 10.78 -6.56
CA LEU A 90 -3.10 9.44 -6.99
C LEU A 90 -4.25 8.85 -6.15
N GLY A 91 -4.30 9.16 -4.85
CA GLY A 91 -5.30 8.61 -3.94
C GLY A 91 -5.20 7.09 -3.77
N LEU A 92 -6.20 6.49 -3.12
CA LEU A 92 -6.24 5.03 -2.90
C LEU A 92 -6.35 4.25 -4.21
N GLY A 93 -7.19 4.71 -5.15
CA GLY A 93 -7.33 4.09 -6.47
C GLY A 93 -6.02 4.09 -7.27
N GLY A 94 -5.24 5.18 -7.19
CA GLY A 94 -3.93 5.25 -7.83
C GLY A 94 -2.88 4.35 -7.17
N ALA A 95 -2.85 4.27 -5.83
CA ALA A 95 -1.98 3.34 -5.12
C ALA A 95 -2.30 1.87 -5.50
N ARG A 96 -3.59 1.51 -5.61
CA ARG A 96 -4.04 0.19 -6.05
C ARG A 96 -3.51 -0.21 -7.43
N ARG A 97 -3.40 0.73 -8.37
CA ARG A 97 -2.88 0.46 -9.73
C ARG A 97 -1.37 0.20 -9.79
N LEU A 98 -0.63 0.61 -8.77
CA LEU A 98 0.83 0.51 -8.74
C LEU A 98 1.32 -0.81 -8.14
N VAL A 99 0.42 -1.60 -7.55
CA VAL A 99 0.75 -2.82 -6.80
C VAL A 99 0.12 -4.05 -7.45
N HIS A 100 0.58 -5.25 -7.07
CA HIS A 100 0.06 -6.49 -7.65
C HIS A 100 -1.20 -6.97 -6.90
N GLU A 101 -1.21 -6.83 -5.57
CA GLU A 101 -2.36 -7.15 -4.74
C GLU A 101 -2.65 -5.97 -3.80
N PHE A 102 -3.93 -5.73 -3.57
CA PHE A 102 -4.43 -4.63 -2.75
C PHE A 102 -5.65 -5.10 -1.97
N SER A 103 -5.64 -4.86 -0.67
CA SER A 103 -6.77 -5.10 0.24
C SER A 103 -6.95 -3.88 1.14
N LEU A 104 -8.20 -3.52 1.38
CA LEU A 104 -8.60 -2.41 2.23
C LEU A 104 -9.71 -2.90 3.16
N ASP A 105 -9.48 -2.80 4.45
CA ASP A 105 -10.47 -3.01 5.50
C ASP A 105 -10.65 -1.69 6.26
N SER A 106 -11.88 -1.21 6.35
CA SER A 106 -12.19 0.05 7.02
C SER A 106 -13.63 0.08 7.43
N ARG A 107 -13.89 0.60 8.64
CA ARG A 107 -15.24 0.79 9.16
C ARG A 107 -15.32 2.12 9.89
N PRO A 108 -16.45 2.84 9.76
CA PRO A 108 -16.66 4.08 10.51
C PRO A 108 -16.42 3.91 12.01
N GLY A 109 -15.45 4.66 12.54
CA GLY A 109 -15.07 4.66 13.96
C GLY A 109 -14.14 3.52 14.41
N GLU A 110 -13.73 2.62 13.52
CA GLU A 110 -12.80 1.50 13.85
C GLU A 110 -11.41 1.66 13.18
N GLY A 111 -11.21 2.71 12.38
CA GLY A 111 -9.97 2.94 11.65
C GLY A 111 -9.91 2.32 10.26
N THR A 112 -8.70 2.26 9.72
CA THR A 112 -8.44 1.78 8.36
C THR A 112 -7.17 0.93 8.33
N SER A 113 -7.21 -0.18 7.62
CA SER A 113 -6.06 -1.01 7.28
C SER A 113 -5.97 -1.23 5.77
N VAL A 114 -4.84 -0.85 5.17
CA VAL A 114 -4.55 -1.10 3.75
C VAL A 114 -3.35 -2.02 3.64
N THR A 115 -3.52 -3.16 3.00
CA THR A 115 -2.45 -4.09 2.69
C THR A 115 -2.17 -4.10 1.19
N VAL A 116 -0.89 -3.99 0.82
CA VAL A 116 -0.42 -4.13 -0.55
C VAL A 116 0.69 -5.16 -0.67
N ILE A 117 0.73 -5.88 -1.78
CA ILE A 117 1.81 -6.82 -2.09
C ILE A 117 2.38 -6.50 -3.47
N CYS A 118 3.70 -6.47 -3.55
CA CYS A 118 4.43 -6.47 -4.81
C CYS A 118 5.46 -7.58 -4.89
N TRP A 119 5.76 -8.02 -6.11
CA TRP A 119 6.72 -9.07 -6.41
C TRP A 119 7.87 -8.51 -7.27
N ALA A 120 9.08 -9.00 -7.07
CA ALA A 120 10.28 -8.55 -7.80
C ALA A 120 10.28 -8.98 -9.28
N ALA A 121 9.55 -10.05 -9.59
CA ALA A 121 9.30 -10.57 -10.92
C ALA A 121 7.78 -10.74 -11.13
N ALA A 122 7.38 -11.28 -12.30
CA ALA A 122 5.99 -11.55 -12.61
C ALA A 122 5.31 -12.28 -11.42
N PRO A 123 4.15 -11.79 -10.95
CA PRO A 123 3.51 -12.33 -9.77
C PRO A 123 3.19 -13.82 -9.98
N PRO A 124 3.28 -14.65 -8.93
CA PRO A 124 2.76 -16.00 -8.99
C PRO A 124 1.29 -15.95 -9.41
N HIS A 125 0.84 -16.95 -10.18
CA HIS A 125 -0.56 -17.05 -10.60
C HIS A 125 -1.49 -16.79 -9.40
N PRO A 126 -2.55 -15.98 -9.56
CA PRO A 126 -3.50 -15.76 -8.48
C PRO A 126 -4.02 -17.13 -8.06
N ARG A 127 -3.71 -17.56 -6.83
CA ARG A 127 -4.42 -18.69 -6.25
C ARG A 127 -5.86 -18.24 -6.18
N GLY A 128 -6.71 -18.91 -6.96
CA GLY A 128 -8.11 -18.54 -7.15
C GLY A 128 -8.75 -18.13 -5.83
N GLY A 129 -9.48 -17.01 -5.88
CA GLY A 129 -10.17 -16.45 -4.73
C GLY A 129 -10.89 -17.53 -3.95
N VAL A 130 -10.59 -17.60 -2.65
CA VAL A 130 -11.46 -18.31 -1.73
C VAL A 130 -12.74 -17.50 -1.65
N ARG A 131 -13.84 -18.19 -1.98
CA ARG A 131 -15.22 -17.72 -1.89
C ARG A 131 -15.58 -17.25 -0.49
#